data_AF-A0A359BCP9-F1
#
_entry.id   AF-A0A359BCP9-F1
#
_cell.length_a   1.000
_cell.length_b   1.000
_cell.length_c   1.000
_cell.angle_alpha   90.00
_cell.angle_beta   90.00
_cell.angle_gamma   90.00
#
_symmetry.space_group_name_H-M   'P 1'
#
loop_
_entity.id
_entity.type
_entity.pdbx_description
1 polymer ?
#
loop_
_entity_poly.entity_id
_entity_poly.type
_entity_poly.pdbx_seq_one_letter_code
_entity_poly.pdbx_strand_id
1 'polypeptide(L)'
;MHVKNNHGAHLLIEKANPSKEELQLGCELTLLASKLDFGEVIVCKRKEIKKGNKIGEVKLGHYESFYIRRISKKGKELFLSKKKGL
;
A
#
# COMPACT_ATOMS: atom_id res chain seq x y z
N MET A 1 0.82 -2.24 -3.93
CA MET A 1 0.76 -0.94 -3.26
C MET A 1 2.07 -0.70 -2.55
N HIS A 2 2.58 0.52 -2.55
CA HIS A 2 3.84 0.89 -1.91
C HIS A 2 3.87 2.39 -1.62
N VAL A 3 4.57 2.84 -0.58
CA VAL A 3 4.71 4.27 -0.27
C VAL A 3 5.52 4.96 -1.39
N LYS A 4 5.05 6.12 -1.86
CA LYS A 4 5.75 6.86 -2.91
C LYS A 4 7.05 7.46 -2.37
N ASN A 5 8.14 7.29 -3.12
CA ASN A 5 9.46 7.90 -2.83
C ASN A 5 9.98 7.63 -1.40
N ASN A 6 9.57 6.53 -0.78
CA ASN A 6 10.02 6.15 0.55
C ASN A 6 10.20 4.63 0.60
N HIS A 7 11.05 4.14 1.50
CA HIS A 7 11.12 2.71 1.80
C HIS A 7 9.86 2.29 2.54
N GLY A 8 9.29 1.15 2.17
CA GLY A 8 8.07 0.67 2.79
C GLY A 8 7.77 -0.77 2.45
N ALA A 9 6.72 -1.27 3.10
CA ALA A 9 6.20 -2.59 2.79
C ALA A 9 5.50 -2.59 1.41
N HIS A 10 5.62 -3.71 0.70
CA HIS A 10 4.76 -4.00 -0.44
C HIS A 10 3.47 -4.66 0.05
N LEU A 11 2.33 -4.09 -0.30
CA LEU A 11 1.01 -4.66 -0.01
C LEU A 11 0.30 -5.06 -1.30
N LEU A 12 -0.31 -6.25 -1.31
CA LEU A 12 -1.11 -6.77 -2.41
C LEU A 12 -2.57 -6.95 -1.96
N ILE A 13 -3.52 -6.57 -2.81
CA ILE A 13 -4.93 -6.89 -2.63
C ILE A 13 -5.25 -8.05 -3.58
N GLU A 14 -5.61 -9.21 -3.04
CA GLU A 14 -5.97 -10.41 -3.80
C GLU A 14 -7.45 -10.39 -4.20
N LYS A 15 -7.86 -9.33 -4.89
CA LYS A 15 -9.22 -9.15 -5.43
C LYS A 15 -9.14 -8.52 -6.82
N ALA A 16 -9.89 -9.06 -7.78
CA ALA A 16 -9.82 -8.61 -9.18
C ALA A 16 -10.25 -7.15 -9.36
N ASN A 17 -11.34 -6.74 -8.70
CA ASN A 17 -11.91 -5.39 -8.77
C ASN A 17 -12.18 -4.89 -7.34
N PRO A 18 -11.17 -4.36 -6.63
CA PRO A 18 -11.38 -3.78 -5.32
C PRO A 18 -12.19 -2.48 -5.44
N SER A 19 -13.09 -2.28 -4.49
CA SER A 19 -13.82 -1.03 -4.29
C SER A 19 -12.89 0.11 -3.87
N LYS A 20 -13.37 1.35 -3.95
CA LYS A 20 -12.59 2.52 -3.52
C LYS A 20 -12.27 2.46 -2.03
N GLU A 21 -13.20 1.96 -1.22
CA GLU A 21 -13.04 1.79 0.22
C GLU A 21 -11.98 0.73 0.55
N GLU A 22 -11.93 -0.37 -0.22
CA GLU A 22 -10.89 -1.39 -0.09
C GLU A 22 -9.51 -0.86 -0.53
N LEU A 23 -9.46 -0.08 -1.61
CA LEU A 23 -8.24 0.59 -2.05
C LEU A 23 -7.74 1.57 -0.98
N GLN A 24 -8.63 2.39 -0.43
CA GLN A 24 -8.29 3.32 0.64
C GLN A 24 -7.74 2.58 1.87
N LEU A 25 -8.42 1.52 2.30
CA LEU A 25 -7.94 0.70 3.42
C LEU A 25 -6.57 0.08 3.13
N GLY A 26 -6.34 -0.43 1.92
CA GLY A 26 -5.03 -0.93 1.49
C GLY A 26 -3.93 0.13 1.55
N CYS A 27 -4.23 1.37 1.14
CA CYS A 27 -3.30 2.50 1.27
C CYS A 27 -2.99 2.84 2.73
N GLU A 28 -4.01 2.89 3.59
CA GLU A 28 -3.86 3.13 5.02
C GLU A 28 -2.96 2.06 5.68
N LEU A 29 -3.19 0.79 5.37
CA LEU A 29 -2.37 -0.32 5.86
C LEU A 29 -0.93 -0.26 5.35
N THR A 30 -0.72 0.18 4.11
CA THR A 30 0.61 0.37 3.52
C THR A 30 1.42 1.43 4.28
N LEU A 31 0.78 2.54 4.67
CA LEU A 31 1.41 3.58 5.48
C LEU A 31 1.73 3.09 6.89
N LEU A 32 0.77 2.43 7.55
CA LEU A 32 0.98 1.86 8.89
C LEU A 32 2.12 0.84 8.93
N ALA A 33 2.19 -0.04 7.92
CA ALA A 33 3.29 -1.01 7.78
C ALA A 33 4.65 -0.33 7.59
N SER A 34 4.65 0.88 7.02
CA SER A 34 5.84 1.73 6.84
C SER A 34 6.07 2.71 7.99
N LYS A 35 5.32 2.58 9.10
CA LYS A 35 5.36 3.45 10.29
C LYS A 35 5.03 4.93 9.99
N LEU A 36 4.11 5.18 9.07
CA LEU A 36 3.66 6.51 8.68
C LEU A 36 2.18 6.71 9.05
N ASP A 37 1.84 7.90 9.54
CA ASP A 37 0.46 8.30 9.88
C ASP A 37 -0.27 9.02 8.72
N PHE A 38 0.47 9.43 7.70
CA PHE A 38 -0.03 10.10 6.49
C PHE A 38 0.99 9.95 5.37
N GLY A 39 0.56 10.15 4.12
CA GLY A 39 1.47 10.13 2.97
C GLY A 39 0.80 9.70 1.67
N GLU A 40 1.61 9.64 0.62
CA GLU A 40 1.18 9.23 -0.71
C GLU A 40 1.52 7.76 -0.97
N VAL A 41 0.54 6.98 -1.43
CA VAL A 41 0.70 5.56 -1.74
C VAL A 41 0.50 5.33 -3.23
N ILE A 42 1.44 4.64 -3.84
CA ILE A 42 1.36 4.14 -5.21
C ILE A 42 0.48 2.90 -5.25
N VAL A 43 -0.48 2.91 -6.17
CA VAL A 43 -1.35 1.78 -6.49
C VAL A 43 -1.17 1.43 -7.95
N CYS A 44 -0.88 0.16 -8.21
CA CYS A 44 -0.53 -0.32 -9.53
C CYS A 44 -1.03 -1.75 -9.70
N LYS A 45 -1.49 -2.09 -10.91
CA LYS A 45 -1.86 -3.48 -11.23
C LYS A 45 -0.61 -4.31 -11.39
N ARG A 46 -0.62 -5.57 -10.93
CA ARG A 46 0.54 -6.48 -11.01
C ARG A 46 1.16 -6.57 -12.41
N LYS A 47 0.33 -6.57 -13.47
CA LYS A 47 0.77 -6.62 -14.87
C LYS A 47 1.61 -5.41 -15.31
N GLU A 48 1.47 -4.28 -14.62
CA GLU A 48 2.19 -3.03 -14.89
C GLU A 48 3.53 -2.96 -14.14
N ILE A 49 3.86 -3.98 -13.33
CA ILE A 49 5.10 -4.06 -12.55
C ILE A 49 6.11 -4.92 -13.30
N LYS A 50 7.28 -4.34 -13.58
CA LYS A 50 8.43 -5.05 -14.15
C LYS A 50 9.58 -5.06 -13.15
N LYS A 51 10.33 -6.15 -13.09
CA LYS A 51 11.53 -6.23 -12.24
C LYS A 51 12.58 -5.26 -12.75
N GLY A 52 13.23 -4.55 -11.83
CA GLY A 52 14.41 -3.72 -12.10
C GLY A 52 15.69 -4.54 -12.19
N ASN A 53 16.83 -3.86 -12.19
CA ASN A 53 18.13 -4.49 -12.31
C ASN A 53 18.65 -5.02 -10.96
N LYS A 54 18.21 -4.40 -9.85
CA LYS A 54 18.57 -4.81 -8.48
C LYS A 54 17.43 -5.55 -7.79
N ILE A 55 17.78 -6.37 -6.80
CA ILE A 55 16.78 -7.05 -5.95
C ILE A 55 15.94 -6.00 -5.22
N GLY A 56 14.62 -6.16 -5.30
CA GLY A 56 13.65 -5.22 -4.71
C GLY A 56 13.37 -3.98 -5.57
N GLU A 57 14.15 -3.73 -6.63
CA GLU A 57 13.88 -2.65 -7.58
C GLU A 57 12.74 -3.05 -8.52
N VAL A 58 11.79 -2.13 -8.72
CA VAL A 58 10.67 -2.32 -9.64
C VAL A 58 10.50 -1.11 -10.54
N LYS A 59 10.17 -1.36 -11.80
CA LYS A 59 9.76 -0.36 -12.78
C LYS A 59 8.25 -0.43 -12.94
N LEU A 60 7.58 0.71 -12.85
CA LEU A 60 6.14 0.83 -12.99
C LEU A 60 5.81 1.36 -14.39
N GLY A 61 4.88 0.70 -15.08
CA GLY A 61 4.28 1.20 -16.32
C GLY A 61 3.25 2.28 -16.01
N HIS A 62 2.00 1.87 -15.81
CA HIS A 62 0.95 2.76 -15.33
C HIS A 62 0.69 2.58 -13.83
N TYR A 63 0.58 3.68 -13.09
CA TYR A 63 0.18 3.69 -11.70
C TYR A 63 -0.70 4.90 -11.38
N GLU A 64 -1.52 4.74 -10.34
CA GLU A 64 -2.24 5.83 -9.69
C GLU A 64 -1.64 6.06 -8.31
N SER A 65 -1.86 7.25 -7.75
CA SER A 65 -1.45 7.54 -6.39
C SER A 65 -2.56 8.16 -5.56
N PHE A 66 -2.57 7.82 -4.28
CA PHE A 66 -3.58 8.27 -3.32
C PHE A 66 -2.87 8.92 -2.14
N TYR A 67 -3.23 10.18 -1.87
CA TYR A 67 -2.73 10.88 -0.69
C TYR A 67 -3.68 10.67 0.49
N ILE A 68 -3.20 9.97 1.51
CA ILE A 68 -3.94 9.74 2.75
C ILE A 68 -3.50 10.79 3.77
N ARG A 69 -4.42 11.69 4.12
CA ARG A 69 -4.19 12.75 5.12
C ARG A 69 -4.17 12.22 6.55
N ARG A 70 -4.93 11.16 6.82
CA ARG A 70 -5.08 10.56 8.16
C ARG A 70 -5.53 9.12 8.03
N ILE A 71 -4.92 8.23 8.80
CA ILE A 71 -5.37 6.83 8.93
C ILE A 71 -6.71 6.77 9.69
N SER A 72 -7.67 6.02 9.16
CA SER A 72 -8.97 5.80 9.79
C SER A 72 -8.85 4.95 11.07
N LYS A 73 -9.85 5.06 11.96
CA LYS A 73 -9.94 4.21 13.16
C LYS A 73 -9.95 2.71 12.78
N LYS A 74 -10.74 2.35 11.77
CA LYS A 74 -10.84 1.00 11.22
C LYS A 74 -9.48 0.48 10.72
N GLY A 75 -8.73 1.30 9.97
CA GLY A 75 -7.40 0.93 9.48
C GLY A 75 -6.41 0.65 10.62
N LYS A 76 -6.40 1.50 11.66
CA LYS A 76 -5.57 1.30 12.86
C LYS A 76 -5.94 0.02 13.61
N GLU A 77 -7.23 -0.20 13.87
CA GLU A 77 -7.71 -1.38 14.60
C GLU A 77 -7.38 -2.68 13.85
N LEU A 78 -7.61 -2.70 12.54
CA LEU A 78 -7.32 -3.86 11.71
C LEU A 78 -5.82 -4.20 11.75
N PHE A 79 -4.95 -3.21 11.56
CA PHE A 79 -3.50 -3.40 11.60
C PHE A 79 -3.01 -3.94 12.96
N LEU A 80 -3.50 -3.36 14.06
CA LEU A 80 -3.12 -3.78 15.42
C LEU A 80 -3.64 -5.17 15.78
N SER A 81 -4.86 -5.53 15.35
CA SER A 81 -5.45 -6.84 15.62
C SER A 81 -4.61 -7.99 15.06
N LYS A 82 -3.95 -7.76 13.91
CA LYS A 82 -3.13 -8.75 13.23
C LYS A 82 -1.67 -8.76 13.67
N LYS A 83 -1.16 -7.63 14.20
CA LYS A 83 0.18 -7.57 14.80
C LYS A 83 0.32 -8.45 16.06
N LYS A 84 -0.78 -8.72 16.77
CA LYS A 84 -0.79 -9.58 17.96
C LYS A 84 -0.79 -11.08 17.67
N GLY A 85 -0.92 -11.48 16.41
CA GLY A 85 -1.00 -12.89 15.98
C GLY A 85 0.23 -13.40 15.23
N LEU A 86 1.34 -12.67 15.25
CA LEU A 86 2.64 -13.03 14.65
C LEU A 86 3.72 -13.06 15.72
#